data_AF-A0A917J1V3-F1
#
_entry.id   AF-A0A917J1V3-F1
#
_cell.length_a   1.000
_cell.length_b   1.000
_cell.length_c   1.000
_cell.angle_alpha   90.00
_cell.angle_beta   90.00
_cell.angle_gamma   90.00
#
_symmetry.space_group_name_H-M   'P 1'
#
loop_
_entity.id
_entity.type
_entity.pdbx_description
1 polymer ?
#
loop_
_entity_poly.entity_id
_entity_poly.type
_entity_poly.pdbx_seq_one_letter_code
_entity_poly.pdbx_strand_id
1 'polypeptide(L)'
;MGSIIFELQDLYKDTFGTKPAIVKEWLPDKTDPSELWLATMNEKPLTDGHSSELRTSFAGVEIWLPTRFWGVPSEISKEGNLFLPYTVVKISSKKTIVKTPLAERRGTVKEQYNIEDYSISLNGFVIDEKRVWPYSELMALKTLYELNYAVRMSNALTDIFIGKDDRVVIESIDFPEVKGGRNHVRPFSMQLESDTVFTLESK
;
A
#
# COMPACT_ATOMS: atom_id res chain seq x y z
N MET A 1 -2.81 -2.81 36.60
CA MET A 1 -3.08 -3.39 35.26
C MET A 1 -2.50 -2.44 34.24
N GLY A 2 -1.26 -2.66 33.82
CA GLY A 2 -0.56 -1.81 32.85
C GLY A 2 -0.91 -2.23 31.42
N SER A 3 -1.63 -1.37 30.70
CA SER A 3 -1.82 -1.50 29.26
C SER A 3 -0.48 -1.28 28.57
N ILE A 4 0.16 -2.35 28.10
CA ILE A 4 1.28 -2.24 27.18
C ILE A 4 0.66 -1.88 25.83
N ILE A 5 0.55 -0.57 25.60
CA ILE A 5 0.30 0.02 24.29
C ILE A 5 1.54 -0.31 23.47
N PHE A 6 1.41 -1.22 22.50
CA PHE A 6 2.51 -1.53 21.60
C PHE A 6 2.60 -0.40 20.57
N GLU A 7 3.75 0.26 20.52
CA GLU A 7 4.09 1.14 19.40
C GLU A 7 4.33 0.28 18.16
N LEU A 8 3.31 0.17 17.30
CA LEU A 8 3.39 -0.48 15.98
C LEU A 8 4.61 -0.03 15.16
N GLN A 9 5.05 1.20 15.39
CA GLN A 9 6.23 1.84 14.78
C GLN A 9 7.53 1.10 15.09
N ASP A 10 7.70 0.62 16.33
CA ASP A 10 8.90 -0.14 16.71
C ASP A 10 8.91 -1.54 16.12
N LEU A 11 7.72 -2.16 15.96
CA LEU A 11 7.60 -3.46 15.31
C LEU A 11 7.92 -3.37 13.81
N TYR A 12 7.40 -2.34 13.13
CA TYR A 12 7.64 -2.13 11.71
C TYR A 12 9.12 -1.88 11.41
N LYS A 13 9.77 -1.07 12.24
CA LYS A 13 11.22 -0.78 12.18
C LYS A 13 12.08 -2.04 12.37
N ASP A 14 11.68 -2.93 13.28
CA ASP A 14 12.39 -4.20 13.54
C ASP A 14 12.22 -5.21 12.38
N THR A 15 11.08 -5.15 11.66
CA THR A 15 10.80 -6.03 10.51
C THR A 15 11.30 -5.50 9.17
N PHE A 16 11.28 -4.20 8.92
CA PHE A 16 11.54 -3.60 7.60
C PHE A 16 12.76 -2.67 7.53
N GLY A 17 13.42 -2.38 8.67
CA GLY A 17 14.75 -1.76 8.71
C GLY A 17 14.80 -0.24 8.51
N THR A 18 13.67 0.46 8.44
CA THR A 18 13.61 1.93 8.28
C THR A 18 13.11 2.63 9.55
N LYS A 19 13.64 3.81 9.86
CA LYS A 19 13.16 4.70 10.95
C LYS A 19 12.36 5.86 10.34
N PRO A 20 11.14 6.18 10.81
CA PRO A 20 10.48 7.42 10.46
C PRO A 20 11.14 8.61 11.16
N ALA A 21 11.28 9.73 10.45
CA ALA A 21 11.75 11.00 11.01
C ALA A 21 10.58 11.72 11.70
N ILE A 22 10.75 12.07 12.97
CA ILE A 22 9.78 12.85 13.75
C ILE A 22 10.04 14.33 13.48
N VAL A 23 9.10 15.04 12.86
CA VAL A 23 9.13 16.50 12.79
C VAL A 23 8.66 17.05 14.13
N LYS A 24 9.51 17.82 14.81
CA LYS A 24 9.14 18.46 16.09
C LYS A 24 8.03 19.48 15.85
N GLU A 25 6.92 19.33 16.56
CA GLU A 25 5.83 20.31 16.58
C GLU A 25 6.38 21.65 17.10
N TRP A 26 6.17 22.73 16.34
CA TRP A 26 6.53 24.08 16.76
C TRP A 26 5.34 24.69 17.50
N LEU A 27 5.51 24.98 18.79
CA LEU A 27 4.52 25.63 19.64
C LEU A 27 4.92 27.11 19.80
N PRO A 28 4.18 28.08 19.23
CA PRO A 28 4.44 29.51 19.43
C PRO A 28 4.21 29.93 20.88
N ASP A 29 4.98 30.92 21.35
CA ASP A 29 4.74 31.54 22.66
C ASP A 29 3.53 32.49 22.56
N LYS A 30 2.45 32.15 23.26
CA LYS A 30 1.17 32.87 23.20
C LYS A 30 1.21 34.26 23.84
N THR A 31 2.36 34.67 24.40
CA THR A 31 2.53 35.98 25.04
C THR A 31 3.12 37.05 24.12
N ASP A 32 3.67 36.68 22.95
CA ASP A 32 4.25 37.64 22.00
C ASP A 32 3.25 37.98 20.87
N PRO A 33 2.79 39.24 20.74
CA PRO A 33 1.83 39.64 19.71
C PRO A 33 2.35 39.52 18.28
N SER A 34 3.68 39.45 18.07
CA SER A 34 4.27 39.24 16.75
C SER A 34 4.15 37.78 16.27
N GLU A 35 4.24 36.81 17.18
CA GLU A 35 4.03 35.38 16.85
C GLU A 35 2.55 35.03 16.67
N LEU A 36 1.65 35.76 17.33
CA LEU A 36 0.20 35.60 17.16
C LEU A 36 -0.27 35.90 15.73
N TRP A 37 0.31 36.93 15.10
CA TRP A 37 0.01 37.30 13.71
C TRP A 37 0.49 36.24 12.71
N LEU A 38 1.63 35.60 12.95
CA LEU A 38 2.11 34.47 12.16
C LEU A 38 1.24 33.21 12.34
N ALA A 39 0.70 32.98 13.53
CA ALA A 39 -0.24 31.89 13.80
C ALA A 39 -1.56 32.07 13.02
N THR A 40 -2.13 33.29 13.01
CA THR A 40 -3.36 33.60 12.26
C THR A 40 -3.16 33.51 10.74
N MET A 41 -1.95 33.78 10.22
CA MET A 41 -1.64 33.56 8.80
C MET A 41 -1.46 32.08 8.44
N ASN A 42 -1.15 31.22 9.41
CA ASN A 42 -0.99 29.77 9.24
C ASN A 42 -2.31 28.97 9.37
N GLU A 43 -3.42 29.62 9.71
CA GLU A 43 -4.74 29.01 9.94
C GLU A 43 -5.63 28.91 8.68
N LYS A 44 -5.19 29.35 7.51
CA LYS A 44 -5.93 29.09 6.27
C LYS A 44 -5.49 27.75 5.69
N PRO A 45 -6.33 26.69 5.75
CA PRO A 45 -6.10 25.52 4.93
C PRO A 45 -6.24 25.98 3.48
N LEU A 46 -5.18 25.69 2.79
CA LEU A 46 -4.97 25.92 1.40
C LEU A 46 -5.74 24.74 0.76
N THR A 47 -6.85 25.05 0.06
CA THR A 47 -7.76 24.08 -0.56
C THR A 47 -7.47 23.98 -2.04
N ASP A 48 -7.56 22.76 -2.58
CA ASP A 48 -7.29 22.58 -3.99
C ASP A 48 -8.52 22.49 -4.91
N GLY A 49 -8.46 23.17 -6.06
CA GLY A 49 -9.22 22.89 -7.28
C GLY A 49 -8.43 22.29 -8.47
N HIS A 50 -7.07 22.33 -8.47
CA HIS A 50 -6.08 21.61 -9.31
C HIS A 50 -4.59 22.11 -9.08
N SER A 51 -4.06 22.03 -7.86
CA SER A 51 -2.89 22.70 -7.23
C SER A 51 -2.65 22.19 -5.78
N SER A 52 -1.66 21.33 -5.64
CA SER A 52 -1.31 20.56 -4.45
C SER A 52 -0.87 21.41 -3.25
N GLU A 53 -1.53 21.21 -2.10
CA GLU A 53 -1.10 21.80 -0.82
C GLU A 53 -0.79 20.69 0.19
N LEU A 54 0.42 20.16 0.02
CA LEU A 54 1.06 19.12 0.83
C LEU A 54 1.54 19.70 2.17
N ARG A 55 0.63 20.19 3.00
CA ARG A 55 0.94 20.33 4.42
C ARG A 55 0.76 18.95 5.06
N THR A 56 1.77 18.09 4.88
CA THR A 56 2.46 17.26 5.89
C THR A 56 1.63 16.64 7.05
N SER A 57 0.31 16.49 6.96
CA SER A 57 -0.51 15.93 8.06
C SER A 57 -0.32 14.43 8.25
N PHE A 58 0.26 13.75 7.25
CA PHE A 58 0.55 12.31 7.30
C PHE A 58 2.04 11.98 7.12
N ALA A 59 2.92 12.99 7.10
CA ALA A 59 4.35 12.71 6.99
C ALA A 59 4.87 12.13 8.31
N GLY A 60 5.41 10.91 8.28
CA GLY A 60 5.90 10.20 9.46
C GLY A 60 4.87 9.30 10.15
N VAL A 61 3.63 9.27 9.66
CA VAL A 61 2.59 8.33 10.12
C VAL A 61 2.45 7.21 9.09
N GLU A 62 2.59 5.96 9.52
CA GLU A 62 2.29 4.81 8.67
C GLU A 62 0.80 4.79 8.36
N ILE A 63 0.47 4.98 7.08
CA ILE A 63 -0.90 4.85 6.60
C ILE A 63 -1.11 3.40 6.22
N TRP A 64 -1.97 2.71 6.97
CA TRP A 64 -2.47 1.41 6.55
C TRP A 64 -3.36 1.61 5.32
N LEU A 65 -3.11 0.77 4.33
CA LEU A 65 -3.87 0.69 3.10
C LEU A 65 -4.63 -0.64 3.17
N PRO A 66 -5.80 -0.69 3.83
CA PRO A 66 -6.55 -1.91 3.97
C PRO A 66 -6.98 -2.42 2.59
N THR A 67 -6.73 -3.70 2.34
CA THR A 67 -6.97 -4.33 1.05
C THR A 67 -8.18 -5.25 1.13
N ARG A 68 -9.06 -5.16 0.13
CA ARG A 68 -10.19 -6.09 0.00
C ARG A 68 -10.09 -6.89 -1.28
N PHE A 69 -10.20 -8.20 -1.16
CA PHE A 69 -10.35 -9.11 -2.30
C PHE A 69 -11.81 -9.51 -2.48
N TRP A 70 -12.23 -9.64 -3.73
CA TRP A 70 -13.58 -9.98 -4.18
C TRP A 70 -13.52 -11.13 -5.18
N GLY A 71 -14.57 -11.95 -5.24
CA GLY A 71 -14.60 -13.13 -6.11
C GLY A 71 -13.84 -14.32 -5.52
N VAL A 72 -13.78 -14.36 -4.20
CA VAL A 72 -13.13 -15.40 -3.41
C VAL A 72 -14.16 -16.51 -3.12
N PRO A 73 -13.79 -17.81 -3.14
CA PRO A 73 -14.73 -18.89 -2.87
C PRO A 73 -15.38 -18.77 -1.48
N SER A 74 -16.60 -19.32 -1.37
CA SER A 74 -17.43 -19.30 -0.16
C SER A 74 -16.81 -20.03 1.04
N GLU A 75 -15.76 -20.82 0.81
CA GLU A 75 -14.95 -21.48 1.84
C GLU A 75 -14.15 -20.47 2.69
N ILE A 76 -13.76 -19.34 2.11
CA ILE A 76 -12.97 -18.30 2.79
C ILE A 76 -13.88 -17.31 3.51
N SER A 77 -15.00 -16.92 2.88
CA SER A 77 -15.95 -15.97 3.44
C SER A 77 -17.34 -16.25 2.92
N LYS A 78 -18.33 -16.21 3.81
CA LYS A 78 -19.76 -16.36 3.47
C LYS A 78 -20.23 -15.29 2.46
N GLU A 79 -19.54 -14.16 2.40
CA GLU A 79 -19.84 -13.04 1.51
C GLU A 79 -18.95 -13.02 0.25
N GLY A 80 -18.07 -14.02 0.07
CA GLY A 80 -17.16 -14.09 -1.09
C GLY A 80 -16.13 -12.96 -1.15
N ASN A 81 -15.86 -12.33 0.00
CA ASN A 81 -14.90 -11.24 0.16
C ASN A 81 -13.84 -11.58 1.22
N LEU A 82 -12.61 -11.14 1.03
CA LEU A 82 -11.56 -11.22 2.05
C LEU A 82 -11.07 -9.82 2.38
N PHE A 83 -11.08 -9.46 3.65
CA PHE A 83 -10.66 -8.14 4.11
C PHE A 83 -9.38 -8.24 4.93
N LEU A 84 -8.35 -7.50 4.51
CA LEU A 84 -7.05 -7.43 5.16
C LEU A 84 -6.84 -6.01 5.69
N PRO A 85 -7.08 -5.76 7.00
CA PRO A 85 -7.04 -4.41 7.56
C PRO A 85 -5.62 -3.85 7.72
N TYR A 86 -4.63 -4.71 8.01
CA TYR A 86 -3.26 -4.30 8.34
C TYR A 86 -2.31 -4.55 7.17
N THR A 87 -2.54 -3.86 6.05
CA THR A 87 -1.72 -3.99 4.85
C THR A 87 -1.13 -2.66 4.38
N VAL A 88 0.02 -2.75 3.74
CA VAL A 88 0.64 -1.68 2.96
C VAL A 88 0.84 -2.19 1.54
N VAL A 89 0.59 -1.30 0.57
CA VAL A 89 0.65 -1.63 -0.86
C VAL A 89 1.73 -0.79 -1.51
N LYS A 90 2.54 -1.44 -2.34
CA LYS A 90 3.48 -0.79 -3.25
C LYS A 90 3.08 -1.16 -4.68
N ILE A 91 2.93 -0.17 -5.55
CA ILE A 91 2.71 -0.38 -6.99
C ILE A 91 3.92 0.11 -7.75
N SER A 92 4.33 -0.64 -8.76
CA SER A 92 5.39 -0.28 -9.69
C SER A 92 5.04 -0.73 -11.11
N SER A 93 5.29 0.13 -12.10
CA SER A 93 5.19 -0.19 -13.53
C SER A 93 6.29 0.54 -14.28
N LYS A 94 6.67 0.02 -15.45
CA LYS A 94 7.67 0.61 -16.33
C LYS A 94 7.02 0.98 -17.66
N LYS A 95 7.59 1.98 -18.33
CA LYS A 95 7.21 2.35 -19.69
C LYS A 95 8.30 1.94 -20.66
N THR A 96 7.92 1.31 -21.74
CA THR A 96 8.83 1.00 -22.86
C THR A 96 8.98 2.24 -23.73
N ILE A 97 10.18 2.82 -23.73
CA ILE A 97 10.51 4.03 -24.49
C ILE A 97 11.72 3.76 -25.38
N VAL A 98 11.55 3.81 -26.70
CA VAL A 98 12.67 3.72 -27.65
C VAL A 98 13.25 5.11 -27.86
N LYS A 99 14.58 5.20 -27.84
CA LYS A 99 15.32 6.45 -28.01
C LYS A 99 16.18 6.36 -29.25
N THR A 100 15.83 7.12 -30.28
CA THR A 100 16.58 7.16 -31.54
C THR A 100 17.47 8.41 -31.56
N PRO A 101 18.80 8.27 -31.62
CA PRO A 101 19.70 9.42 -31.70
C PRO A 101 19.59 10.11 -33.06
N LEU A 102 19.56 11.45 -33.06
CA LEU A 102 19.55 12.23 -34.30
C LEU A 102 20.97 12.56 -34.72
N ALA A 103 21.31 12.27 -35.98
CA ALA A 103 22.67 12.45 -36.51
C ALA A 103 23.09 13.93 -36.63
N GLU A 104 22.15 14.85 -36.83
CA GLU A 104 22.44 16.27 -37.13
C GLU A 104 22.09 17.25 -35.99
N ARG A 105 21.54 16.77 -34.88
CA ARG A 105 21.16 17.62 -33.73
C ARG A 105 21.53 16.96 -32.41
N ARG A 106 21.86 17.77 -31.41
CA ARG A 106 21.98 17.30 -30.02
C ARG A 106 20.61 16.87 -29.51
N GLY A 107 20.37 15.57 -29.44
CA GLY A 107 19.16 15.02 -28.84
C GLY A 107 18.83 13.60 -29.33
N THR A 108 17.81 13.02 -28.70
CA THR A 108 17.21 11.73 -29.08
C THR A 108 15.70 11.94 -29.23
N VAL A 109 15.11 11.41 -30.30
CA VAL A 109 13.66 11.27 -30.39
C VAL A 109 13.25 10.14 -29.44
N LYS A 110 12.25 10.38 -28.59
CA LYS A 110 11.73 9.39 -27.64
C LYS A 110 10.34 8.98 -28.09
N GLU A 111 10.17 7.70 -28.39
CA GLU A 111 8.89 7.11 -28.75
C GLU A 111 8.37 6.29 -27.57
N GLN A 112 7.17 6.61 -27.10
CA GLN A 112 6.51 5.86 -26.01
C GLN A 112 5.66 4.75 -26.63
N TYR A 113 5.99 3.50 -26.34
CA TYR A 113 5.34 2.34 -26.96
C TYR A 113 4.18 1.82 -26.12
N ASN A 114 4.49 1.41 -24.90
CA ASN A 114 3.51 0.81 -24.01
C ASN A 114 3.86 1.08 -22.54
N ILE A 115 2.83 0.97 -21.70
CA ILE A 115 2.93 0.86 -20.25
C ILE A 115 2.91 -0.65 -19.95
N GLU A 116 3.93 -1.15 -19.27
CA GLU A 116 3.96 -2.54 -18.79
C GLU A 116 2.94 -2.73 -17.67
N ASP A 117 2.58 -3.97 -17.39
CA ASP A 117 1.67 -4.33 -16.31
C ASP A 117 2.18 -3.82 -14.95
N TYR A 118 1.23 -3.54 -14.06
CA TYR A 118 1.55 -3.08 -12.72
C TYR A 118 1.93 -4.27 -11.84
N SER A 119 3.18 -4.26 -11.37
CA SER A 119 3.64 -5.14 -10.30
C SER A 119 3.28 -4.52 -8.95
N ILE A 120 2.54 -5.28 -8.15
CA ILE A 120 1.94 -4.88 -6.89
C ILE A 120 2.53 -5.75 -5.78
N SER A 121 3.26 -5.13 -4.84
CA SER A 121 3.70 -5.80 -3.62
C SER A 121 2.77 -5.45 -2.47
N LEU A 122 2.12 -6.46 -1.90
CA LEU A 122 1.24 -6.35 -0.74
C LEU A 122 1.96 -6.93 0.48
N ASN A 123 2.28 -6.09 1.45
CA ASN A 123 2.85 -6.53 2.73
C ASN A 123 1.85 -6.29 3.84
N GLY A 124 1.74 -7.20 4.79
CA GLY A 124 0.82 -7.00 5.90
C GLY A 124 1.05 -7.92 7.07
N PHE A 125 0.16 -7.79 8.05
CA PHE A 125 0.15 -8.62 9.24
C PHE A 125 -1.20 -9.30 9.40
N VAL A 126 -1.14 -10.59 9.67
CA VAL A 126 -2.25 -11.37 10.21
C VAL A 126 -2.13 -11.34 11.73
N ILE A 127 -3.18 -10.85 12.41
CA ILE A 127 -3.21 -10.73 13.86
C ILE A 127 -4.47 -11.41 14.38
N ASP A 128 -4.32 -12.37 15.29
CA ASP A 128 -5.45 -12.97 16.01
C ASP A 128 -5.83 -12.09 17.22
N GLU A 129 -7.12 -11.74 17.32
CA GLU A 129 -7.64 -10.93 18.43
C GLU A 129 -7.56 -11.64 19.78
N LYS A 130 -7.62 -12.98 19.79
CA LYS A 130 -7.54 -13.80 21.01
C LYS A 130 -6.10 -14.05 21.45
N ARG A 131 -5.11 -13.49 20.75
CA ARG A 131 -3.67 -13.68 20.99
C ARG A 131 -3.23 -15.16 20.90
N VAL A 132 -3.96 -15.96 20.13
CA VAL A 132 -3.64 -17.35 19.78
C VAL A 132 -3.05 -17.38 18.37
N TRP A 133 -2.62 -18.55 17.90
CA TRP A 133 -2.20 -18.74 16.51
C TRP A 133 -3.35 -18.42 15.53
N PRO A 134 -3.18 -17.50 14.56
CA PRO A 134 -4.22 -17.08 13.61
C PRO A 134 -4.45 -18.15 12.53
N TYR A 135 -5.07 -19.27 12.88
CA TYR A 135 -5.27 -20.38 11.97
C TYR A 135 -6.25 -20.04 10.84
N SER A 136 -7.38 -19.41 11.16
CA SER A 136 -8.45 -19.07 10.21
C SER A 136 -7.97 -18.13 9.12
N GLU A 137 -7.23 -17.10 9.50
CA GLU A 137 -6.77 -16.04 8.60
C GLU A 137 -5.63 -16.56 7.71
N LEU A 138 -4.74 -17.39 8.25
CA LEU A 138 -3.71 -18.05 7.45
C LEU A 138 -4.30 -19.05 6.46
N MET A 139 -5.34 -19.79 6.86
CA MET A 139 -6.06 -20.68 5.95
C MET A 139 -6.73 -19.89 4.82
N ALA A 140 -7.34 -18.75 5.13
CA ALA A 140 -7.93 -17.85 4.14
C ALA A 140 -6.89 -17.34 3.13
N LEU A 141 -5.70 -16.93 3.59
CA LEU A 141 -4.60 -16.52 2.71
C LEU A 141 -4.07 -17.68 1.86
N LYS A 142 -3.94 -18.88 2.43
CA LYS A 142 -3.55 -20.08 1.69
C LYS A 142 -4.54 -20.36 0.57
N THR A 143 -5.83 -20.40 0.88
CA THR A 143 -6.86 -20.70 -0.12
C THR A 143 -6.94 -19.59 -1.17
N LEU A 144 -6.71 -18.31 -0.82
CA LEU A 144 -6.61 -17.21 -1.78
C LEU A 144 -5.45 -17.42 -2.76
N TYR A 145 -4.28 -17.83 -2.26
CA TYR A 145 -3.10 -18.13 -3.07
C TYR A 145 -3.29 -19.35 -3.99
N GLU A 146 -4.07 -20.34 -3.56
CA GLU A 146 -4.38 -21.53 -4.36
C GLU A 146 -5.38 -21.28 -5.51
N LEU A 147 -5.94 -20.06 -5.62
CA LEU A 147 -6.82 -19.70 -6.72
C LEU A 147 -6.01 -19.49 -8.01
N ASN A 148 -6.30 -20.31 -9.03
CA ASN A 148 -5.65 -20.22 -10.34
C ASN A 148 -6.35 -19.24 -11.30
N TYR A 149 -7.01 -18.20 -10.79
CA TYR A 149 -7.70 -17.21 -11.61
C TYR A 149 -7.52 -15.81 -11.04
N ALA A 150 -7.65 -14.79 -11.89
CA ALA A 150 -7.50 -13.40 -11.49
C ALA A 150 -8.60 -12.99 -10.49
N VAL A 151 -8.20 -12.46 -9.34
CA VAL A 151 -9.10 -12.04 -8.26
C VAL A 151 -9.23 -10.53 -8.32
N ARG A 152 -10.39 -9.99 -7.95
CA ARG A 152 -10.57 -8.54 -7.90
C ARG A 152 -10.03 -8.00 -6.57
N MET A 153 -9.12 -7.04 -6.63
CA MET A 153 -8.52 -6.37 -5.47
C MET A 153 -8.94 -4.90 -5.45
N SER A 154 -9.18 -4.34 -4.27
CA SER A 154 -9.43 -2.89 -4.13
C SER A 154 -8.71 -2.34 -2.91
N ASN A 155 -8.12 -1.16 -3.12
CA ASN A 155 -7.31 -0.42 -2.19
C ASN A 155 -7.23 1.03 -2.68
N ALA A 156 -7.08 2.01 -1.79
CA ALA A 156 -6.89 3.41 -2.15
C ALA A 156 -5.79 3.64 -3.20
N LEU A 157 -4.73 2.83 -3.21
CA LEU A 157 -3.65 2.95 -4.21
C LEU A 157 -4.01 2.26 -5.54
N THR A 158 -4.52 1.03 -5.51
CA THR A 158 -4.90 0.32 -6.76
C THR A 158 -6.02 1.03 -7.50
N ASP A 159 -7.01 1.53 -6.76
CA ASP A 159 -8.17 2.25 -7.31
C ASP A 159 -7.76 3.51 -8.11
N ILE A 160 -6.60 4.12 -7.77
CA ILE A 160 -6.06 5.29 -8.48
C ILE A 160 -5.27 4.90 -9.72
N PHE A 161 -4.44 3.85 -9.63
CA PHE A 161 -3.47 3.52 -10.69
C PHE A 161 -3.98 2.51 -11.71
N ILE A 162 -4.87 1.60 -11.32
CA ILE A 162 -5.38 0.51 -12.16
C ILE A 162 -6.83 0.82 -12.59
N GLY A 163 -7.70 1.25 -11.66
CA GLY A 163 -9.07 1.70 -11.95
C GLY A 163 -10.15 1.02 -11.11
N LYS A 164 -11.34 0.77 -11.71
CA LYS A 164 -12.52 0.24 -11.01
C LYS A 164 -12.74 -1.27 -11.15
N ASP A 165 -12.04 -1.92 -12.08
CA ASP A 165 -12.14 -3.35 -12.38
C ASP A 165 -10.77 -4.03 -12.25
N ASP A 166 -10.09 -3.72 -11.15
CA ASP A 166 -8.74 -4.16 -10.80
C ASP A 166 -8.72 -5.66 -10.56
N ARG A 167 -8.43 -6.42 -11.62
CA ARG A 167 -8.10 -7.84 -11.53
C ARG A 167 -6.61 -7.97 -11.35
N VAL A 168 -6.23 -8.81 -10.40
CA VAL A 168 -4.84 -9.10 -10.09
C VAL A 168 -4.65 -10.60 -10.02
N VAL A 169 -3.50 -11.06 -10.52
CA VAL A 169 -3.04 -12.43 -10.40
C VAL A 169 -2.00 -12.47 -9.31
N ILE A 170 -2.07 -13.48 -8.44
CA ILE A 170 -1.11 -13.66 -7.36
C ILE A 170 0.04 -14.51 -7.89
N GLU A 171 1.26 -13.98 -7.87
CA GLU A 171 2.45 -14.68 -8.37
C GLU A 171 3.16 -15.46 -7.26
N SER A 172 3.27 -14.87 -6.08
CA SER A 172 4.00 -15.47 -4.96
C SER A 172 3.52 -14.94 -3.61
N ILE A 173 3.70 -15.77 -2.59
CA ILE A 173 3.47 -15.42 -1.19
C ILE A 173 4.66 -15.88 -0.35
N ASP A 174 5.11 -15.03 0.56
CA ASP A 174 6.21 -15.26 1.49
C ASP A 174 5.75 -14.96 2.92
N PHE A 175 6.19 -15.80 3.86
CA PHE A 175 5.92 -15.65 5.28
C PHE A 175 7.27 -15.54 6.02
N PRO A 176 7.74 -14.32 6.30
CA PRO A 176 9.04 -14.14 6.94
C PRO A 176 9.04 -14.66 8.39
N GLU A 177 10.22 -15.03 8.87
CA GLU A 177 10.40 -15.54 10.24
C GLU A 177 10.00 -14.48 11.27
N VAL A 178 9.20 -14.89 12.26
CA VAL A 178 8.83 -14.02 13.38
C VAL A 178 9.90 -14.16 14.46
N LYS A 179 10.73 -13.13 14.62
CA LYS A 179 11.69 -13.05 15.72
C LYS A 179 10.97 -12.74 17.03
N GLY A 180 11.10 -13.62 18.01
CA GLY A 180 10.49 -13.49 19.34
C GLY A 180 9.12 -14.18 19.45
N GLY A 181 8.77 -14.66 20.65
CA GLY A 181 7.62 -15.54 20.96
C GLY A 181 6.21 -14.94 20.78
N ARG A 182 6.00 -14.13 19.74
CA ARG A 182 4.73 -13.52 19.36
C ARG A 182 4.00 -14.46 18.40
N ASN A 183 3.40 -15.52 18.93
CA ASN A 183 2.73 -16.55 18.13
C ASN A 183 1.45 -16.07 17.43
N HIS A 184 0.90 -14.93 17.84
CA HIS A 184 -0.37 -14.37 17.38
C HIS A 184 -0.26 -13.37 16.23
N VAL A 185 0.96 -12.98 15.86
CA VAL A 185 1.21 -12.07 14.74
C VAL A 185 2.02 -12.82 13.68
N ARG A 186 1.53 -12.80 12.44
CA ARG A 186 2.22 -13.39 11.30
C ARG A 186 2.34 -12.36 10.18
N PRO A 187 3.55 -11.86 9.89
CA PRO A 187 3.79 -11.05 8.72
C PRO A 187 3.65 -11.90 7.46
N PHE A 188 3.19 -11.29 6.38
CA PHE A 188 3.19 -11.87 5.04
C PHE A 188 3.59 -10.82 4.01
N SER A 189 4.18 -11.29 2.92
CA SER A 189 4.51 -10.51 1.74
C SER A 189 3.96 -11.25 0.52
N MET A 190 3.23 -10.57 -0.33
CA MET A 190 2.62 -11.13 -1.53
C MET A 190 3.00 -10.28 -2.74
N GLN A 191 3.36 -10.94 -3.85
CA GLN A 191 3.52 -10.28 -5.14
C GLN A 191 2.34 -10.60 -6.02
N LEU A 192 1.76 -9.56 -6.60
CA LEU A 192 0.66 -9.62 -7.53
C LEU A 192 1.00 -8.84 -8.79
N GLU A 193 0.41 -9.24 -9.90
CA GLU A 193 0.50 -8.55 -11.18
C GLU A 193 -0.91 -8.15 -11.63
N SER A 194 -1.06 -6.94 -12.19
CA SER A 194 -2.34 -6.50 -12.74
C SER A 194 -2.68 -7.29 -14.00
N ASP A 195 -3.90 -7.81 -14.09
CA ASP A 195 -4.41 -8.47 -15.27
C ASP A 195 -5.51 -7.62 -15.91
N THR A 196 -5.22 -7.04 -17.06
CA THR A 196 -6.24 -6.40 -17.87
C THR A 196 -6.83 -7.41 -18.84
N VAL A 197 -8.16 -7.55 -18.85
CA VAL A 197 -8.87 -8.47 -19.73
C VAL A 197 -8.63 -8.09 -21.19
N PHE A 198 -7.69 -8.77 -21.84
CA PHE A 198 -7.54 -8.73 -23.28
C PHE A 198 -8.23 -9.96 -23.88
N THR A 199 -9.35 -9.75 -24.59
CA THR A 199 -9.85 -10.78 -25.49
C THR A 199 -8.87 -10.91 -26.64
N LEU A 200 -8.08 -11.97 -26.65
CA LEU A 200 -7.30 -12.38 -27.81
C LEU A 200 -8.27 -12.85 -28.89
N GLU A 201 -8.70 -11.92 -29.76
CA GLU A 201 -9.37 -12.25 -31.02
C GLU A 201 -8.35 -12.98 -31.91
N SER A 202 -8.36 -14.30 -31.88
CA SER A 202 -7.62 -15.11 -32.86
C SER A 202 -8.26 -14.88 -34.23
N LYS A 203 -7.59 -14.13 -35.10
CA LYS A 203 -7.99 -13.94 -36.49
C LYS A 203 -7.53 -15.11 -37.36
#